data_AF-A0A223FZ09-F1
#
_entry.id   AF-A0A223FZ09-F1
#
_cell.length_a   1.000
_cell.length_b   1.000
_cell.length_c   1.000
_cell.angle_alpha   90.00
_cell.angle_beta   90.00
_cell.angle_gamma   90.00
#
_symmetry.space_group_name_H-M   'P 1'
#
loop_
_entity.id
_entity.type
_entity.pdbx_description
1 polymer ?
#
loop_
_entity_poly.entity_id
_entity_poly.type
_entity_poly.pdbx_seq_one_letter_code
_entity_poly.pdbx_strand_id
1 'polypeptide(L)'
;MNSISIVSSTKSTYYKVYQFPSPKICFFHPSKLSIPSCHLKFQNFAVRCNSSNNPKNVSNSKDNKWKPSEINKGIKLKIAVVGFGNFGQFLAKEMVKQGHQVVAYSRTDYTKVAQDMGVRFFSDACEMFIEQPEVILMCTSILSTEKVLRSLPLHRLRPATIFVDVLSVKEFPRSLFLQHLPKDFGILCTHPMFGPNSAKAGWAGLPFVLDRVRVSIDPTQATRTEAFLDIFRNAGCRMVEMTCEDHDKHAAGSQFITHMMGRVLEKVGLRNTPINTKGYESLLNLVENTGRDSFELFYGLFLYNENAMVQLERLDWAFKKVKSQLSACMHDHVRESLMFESHGDQNKIMKKASYKSLLSAYTEKSNKIVKDTKIKKDLVISGQQ
;
A
#
# COMPACT_ATOMS: atom_id res chain seq x y z
N MET A 1 -28.59 -46.92 -40.72
CA MET A 1 -28.77 -47.66 -39.45
C MET A 1 -27.47 -48.35 -39.11
N ASN A 2 -26.98 -48.14 -37.88
CA ASN A 2 -25.98 -48.93 -37.12
C ASN A 2 -24.52 -48.90 -37.65
N SER A 3 -23.47 -48.60 -36.88
CA SER A 3 -23.29 -48.40 -35.43
C SER A 3 -22.00 -47.61 -35.14
N ILE A 4 -21.97 -47.03 -33.96
CA ILE A 4 -20.96 -46.16 -33.32
C ILE A 4 -19.66 -46.90 -32.98
N SER A 5 -18.52 -46.19 -33.02
CA SER A 5 -17.36 -46.44 -32.16
C SER A 5 -16.69 -45.11 -31.81
N ILE A 6 -16.73 -44.75 -30.53
CA ILE A 6 -16.14 -43.54 -29.94
C ILE A 6 -14.70 -43.87 -29.53
N VAL A 7 -13.73 -43.09 -30.00
CA VAL A 7 -12.36 -43.05 -29.45
C VAL A 7 -12.04 -41.62 -29.08
N SER A 8 -11.90 -41.37 -27.78
CA SER A 8 -11.50 -40.08 -27.19
C SER A 8 -10.00 -39.86 -27.33
N SER A 9 -9.57 -38.83 -28.06
CA SER A 9 -8.18 -38.36 -28.05
C SER A 9 -8.05 -37.08 -27.22
N THR A 10 -7.39 -37.17 -26.06
CA THR A 10 -6.94 -36.03 -25.27
C THR A 10 -5.72 -35.39 -25.92
N LYS A 11 -5.85 -34.17 -26.47
CA LYS A 11 -4.71 -33.34 -26.88
C LYS A 11 -4.22 -32.51 -25.69
N SER A 12 -2.96 -32.74 -25.30
CA SER A 12 -2.20 -31.93 -24.34
C SER A 12 -1.66 -30.68 -25.05
N THR A 13 -1.99 -29.49 -24.54
CA THR A 13 -1.49 -28.20 -25.04
C THR A 13 -0.30 -27.77 -24.18
N TYR A 14 0.90 -27.77 -24.76
CA TYR A 14 2.12 -27.26 -24.13
C TYR A 14 2.13 -25.72 -24.18
N TYR A 15 2.29 -25.05 -23.03
CA TYR A 15 2.59 -23.63 -22.94
C TYR A 15 4.11 -23.42 -22.90
N LYS A 16 4.64 -22.63 -23.85
CA LYS A 16 6.03 -22.12 -23.85
C LYS A 16 6.20 -21.09 -22.72
N VAL A 17 7.15 -21.33 -21.82
CA VAL A 17 7.64 -20.35 -20.85
C VAL A 17 8.74 -19.52 -21.52
N TYR A 18 8.56 -18.20 -21.59
CA TYR A 18 9.61 -17.26 -21.99
C TYR A 18 10.50 -16.94 -20.78
N GLN A 19 11.80 -17.29 -20.88
CA GLN A 19 12.83 -16.83 -19.94
C GLN A 19 13.30 -15.42 -20.31
N PHE A 20 13.27 -14.49 -19.36
CA PHE A 20 13.96 -13.20 -19.45
C PHE A 20 15.33 -13.27 -18.75
N PRO A 21 16.36 -12.58 -19.26
CA PRO A 21 17.69 -12.61 -18.67
C PRO A 21 17.76 -11.80 -17.36
N SER A 22 18.49 -12.34 -16.39
CA SER A 22 18.76 -11.77 -15.06
C SER A 22 19.61 -10.48 -15.13
N PRO A 23 19.35 -9.46 -14.30
CA PRO A 23 20.24 -8.30 -14.21
C PRO A 23 21.52 -8.65 -13.42
N LYS A 24 22.67 -8.22 -13.95
CA LYS A 24 23.98 -8.35 -13.30
C LYS A 24 24.03 -7.44 -12.07
N ILE A 25 24.23 -8.04 -10.90
CA ILE A 25 24.51 -7.34 -9.63
C ILE A 25 26.03 -7.09 -9.57
N CYS A 26 26.45 -5.82 -9.56
CA CYS A 26 27.83 -5.44 -9.32
C CYS A 26 28.12 -5.47 -7.80
N PHE A 27 29.05 -6.32 -7.38
CA PHE A 27 29.59 -6.33 -6.02
C PHE A 27 30.57 -5.16 -5.84
N PHE A 28 30.28 -4.26 -4.90
CA PHE A 28 31.25 -3.28 -4.40
C PHE A 28 31.99 -3.84 -3.18
N HIS A 29 33.31 -3.80 -3.25
CA HIS A 29 34.24 -4.24 -2.21
C HIS A 29 34.31 -3.20 -1.06
N PRO A 30 34.34 -3.59 0.23
CA PRO A 30 34.44 -2.62 1.32
C PRO A 30 35.89 -2.20 1.54
N SER A 31 36.16 -0.89 1.52
CA SER A 31 37.39 -0.29 2.02
C SER A 31 37.08 0.76 3.08
N LYS A 32 37.48 0.43 4.32
CA LYS A 32 37.87 1.30 5.44
C LYS A 32 37.09 2.60 5.66
N LEU A 33 36.17 2.59 6.63
CA LEU A 33 35.93 3.75 7.49
C LEU A 33 35.82 3.33 8.96
N SER A 34 36.64 3.97 9.78
CA SER A 34 36.80 3.81 11.23
C SER A 34 35.62 4.42 12.00
N ILE A 35 35.05 3.66 12.93
CA ILE A 35 34.01 4.08 13.87
C ILE A 35 34.68 4.42 15.22
N PRO A 36 34.45 5.59 15.84
CA PRO A 36 34.79 5.79 17.25
C PRO A 36 33.73 5.15 18.15
N SER A 37 34.20 4.40 19.14
CA SER A 37 33.38 3.76 20.17
C SER A 37 32.92 4.79 21.21
N CYS A 38 31.60 4.96 21.40
CA CYS A 38 31.05 5.73 22.51
C CYS A 38 30.01 4.89 23.27
N HIS A 39 30.36 4.57 24.52
CA HIS A 39 29.50 3.91 25.50
C HIS A 39 28.31 4.80 25.89
N LEU A 40 27.09 4.32 25.65
CA LEU A 40 25.86 4.89 26.22
C LEU A 40 25.44 4.09 27.46
N LYS A 41 25.59 4.71 28.63
CA LYS A 41 25.00 4.25 29.90
C LYS A 41 23.50 4.56 29.88
N PHE A 42 22.68 3.54 30.12
CA PHE A 42 21.27 3.71 30.43
C PHE A 42 21.13 4.27 31.85
N GLN A 43 20.55 5.47 32.00
CA GLN A 43 20.01 5.95 33.27
C GLN A 43 18.49 5.99 33.19
N ASN A 44 17.86 5.29 34.12
CA ASN A 44 16.43 5.30 34.39
C ASN A 44 15.99 6.69 34.86
N PHE A 45 14.99 7.29 34.21
CA PHE A 45 14.24 8.39 34.80
C PHE A 45 12.76 8.01 34.91
N ALA A 46 12.31 7.87 36.15
CA ALA A 46 10.92 7.76 36.53
C ALA A 46 10.26 9.14 36.45
N VAL A 47 9.12 9.24 35.77
CA VAL A 47 8.30 10.46 35.73
C VAL A 47 7.33 10.43 36.90
N ARG A 48 7.46 11.41 37.80
CA ARG A 48 6.56 11.67 38.93
C ARG A 48 5.65 12.83 38.55
N CYS A 49 4.34 12.61 38.52
CA CYS A 49 3.35 13.67 38.36
C CYS A 49 3.34 14.59 39.58
N ASN A 50 3.31 15.91 39.37
CA ASN A 50 2.80 16.84 40.34
C ASN A 50 2.13 18.04 39.66
N SER A 51 1.00 18.41 40.26
CA SER A 51 0.08 19.47 39.87
C SER A 51 0.58 20.86 40.32
N SER A 52 0.23 21.88 39.53
CA SER A 52 -0.21 23.23 39.91
C SER A 52 0.57 24.40 39.30
N ASN A 53 -0.24 25.39 38.90
CA ASN A 53 0.00 26.82 38.67
C ASN A 53 0.11 27.34 37.24
N ASN A 54 -0.80 28.28 36.98
CA ASN A 54 -1.18 28.99 35.77
C ASN A 54 -0.36 30.31 35.64
N PRO A 55 -0.56 31.18 34.63
CA PRO A 55 0.41 31.41 33.56
C PRO A 55 1.01 32.84 33.59
N LYS A 56 2.17 33.04 32.95
CA LYS A 56 2.63 34.38 32.53
C LYS A 56 3.19 34.35 31.12
N ASN A 57 2.69 35.31 30.35
CA ASN A 57 2.99 35.68 28.97
C ASN A 57 4.47 35.50 28.57
N VAL A 58 4.68 34.77 27.47
CA VAL A 58 5.78 35.05 26.53
C VAL A 58 5.19 35.04 25.12
N SER A 59 5.31 36.18 24.48
CA SER A 59 4.82 36.51 23.15
C SER A 59 5.68 35.95 22.02
N ASN A 60 4.99 35.49 20.98
CA ASN A 60 5.35 35.50 19.55
C ASN A 60 6.59 34.71 19.07
N SER A 61 6.32 33.51 18.55
CA SER A 61 6.81 33.13 17.21
C SER A 61 5.62 32.60 16.40
N LYS A 62 5.59 32.97 15.12
CA LYS A 62 4.41 32.92 14.24
C LYS A 62 4.07 31.48 13.84
N ASP A 63 2.98 30.94 14.39
CA ASP A 63 2.24 29.84 13.78
C ASP A 63 1.57 30.34 12.50
N ASN A 64 2.16 30.04 11.34
CA ASN A 64 1.55 30.30 10.04
C ASN A 64 0.46 29.23 9.79
N LYS A 65 -0.64 29.33 10.54
CA LYS A 65 -1.84 28.52 10.33
C LYS A 65 -2.52 29.03 9.06
N TRP A 66 -2.26 28.33 7.95
CA TRP A 66 -2.89 28.61 6.67
C TRP A 66 -4.43 28.52 6.82
N LYS A 67 -5.10 29.65 6.58
CA LYS A 67 -6.56 29.72 6.48
C LYS A 67 -6.95 29.56 5.01
N PRO A 68 -7.91 28.68 4.67
CA PRO A 68 -8.47 28.65 3.32
C PRO A 68 -9.03 30.04 3.02
N SER A 69 -8.50 30.70 1.99
CA SER A 69 -9.09 31.94 1.50
C SER A 69 -10.45 31.62 0.91
N GLU A 70 -11.50 32.36 1.29
CA GLU A 70 -12.83 32.27 0.68
C GLU A 70 -12.84 32.59 -0.84
N ILE A 71 -11.68 32.97 -1.38
CA ILE A 71 -11.44 33.48 -2.73
C ILE A 71 -11.55 32.39 -3.82
N ASN A 72 -11.43 31.11 -3.49
CA ASN A 72 -11.36 30.04 -4.51
C ASN A 72 -12.67 29.26 -4.76
N LYS A 73 -13.77 29.60 -4.08
CA LYS A 73 -15.07 28.96 -4.30
C LYS A 73 -15.54 29.20 -5.74
N GLY A 74 -15.41 28.18 -6.59
CA GLY A 74 -16.00 28.16 -7.94
C GLY A 74 -15.03 28.01 -9.09
N ILE A 75 -13.71 27.99 -8.87
CA ILE A 75 -12.74 27.80 -9.95
C ILE A 75 -12.91 26.40 -10.54
N LYS A 76 -13.25 26.33 -11.84
CA LYS A 76 -13.32 25.08 -12.60
C LYS A 76 -12.01 24.87 -13.31
N LEU A 77 -11.46 23.67 -13.15
CA LEU A 77 -10.18 23.28 -13.73
C LEU A 77 -10.40 22.39 -14.94
N LYS A 78 -9.48 22.45 -15.90
CA LYS A 78 -9.27 21.39 -16.88
C LYS A 78 -8.24 20.39 -16.35
N ILE A 79 -8.68 19.17 -16.05
CA ILE A 79 -7.88 18.10 -15.43
C ILE A 79 -7.68 16.97 -16.44
N ALA A 80 -6.42 16.62 -16.72
CA ALA A 80 -6.08 15.46 -17.52
C ALA A 80 -5.74 14.27 -16.62
N VAL A 81 -6.51 13.19 -16.72
CA VAL A 81 -6.25 11.94 -16.00
C VAL A 81 -5.41 11.01 -16.87
N VAL A 82 -4.18 10.76 -16.43
CA VAL A 82 -3.24 9.81 -17.08
C VAL A 82 -3.30 8.49 -16.33
N GLY A 83 -3.85 7.46 -16.98
CA GLY A 83 -4.17 6.18 -16.35
C GLY A 83 -5.65 6.09 -15.94
N PHE A 84 -6.53 5.91 -16.93
CA PHE A 84 -7.98 5.88 -16.73
C PHE A 84 -8.53 4.50 -16.32
N GLY A 85 -7.83 3.83 -15.39
CA GLY A 85 -8.29 2.57 -14.78
C GLY A 85 -9.28 2.79 -13.64
N ASN A 86 -9.52 1.77 -12.81
CA ASN A 86 -10.51 1.81 -11.71
C ASN A 86 -10.40 3.07 -10.82
N PHE A 87 -9.17 3.43 -10.43
CA PHE A 87 -8.95 4.58 -9.54
C PHE A 87 -9.07 5.93 -10.27
N GLY A 88 -8.52 6.03 -11.48
CA GLY A 88 -8.66 7.23 -12.31
C GLY A 88 -10.13 7.54 -12.65
N GLN A 89 -10.92 6.51 -12.99
CA GLN A 89 -12.36 6.62 -13.19
C GLN A 89 -13.07 7.08 -11.91
N PHE A 90 -12.74 6.46 -10.77
CA PHE A 90 -13.32 6.83 -9.47
C PHE A 90 -13.13 8.31 -9.12
N LEU A 91 -11.92 8.85 -9.33
CA LEU A 91 -11.64 10.27 -9.11
C LEU A 91 -12.33 11.16 -10.15
N ALA A 92 -12.25 10.79 -11.43
CA ALA A 92 -12.85 11.56 -12.52
C ALA A 92 -14.36 11.75 -12.33
N LYS A 93 -15.07 10.73 -11.79
CA LYS A 93 -16.50 10.84 -11.49
C LYS A 93 -16.82 12.00 -10.55
N GLU A 94 -16.06 12.14 -9.48
CA GLU A 94 -16.29 13.21 -8.51
C GLU A 94 -15.86 14.57 -9.08
N MET A 95 -14.78 14.61 -9.86
CA MET A 95 -14.32 15.83 -10.54
C MET A 95 -15.37 16.37 -11.52
N VAL A 96 -15.96 15.49 -12.35
CA VAL A 96 -17.05 15.86 -13.28
C VAL A 96 -18.29 16.29 -12.51
N LYS A 97 -18.68 15.56 -11.45
CA LYS A 97 -19.82 15.91 -10.59
C LYS A 97 -19.67 17.31 -9.98
N GLN A 98 -18.45 17.72 -9.64
CA GLN A 98 -18.16 19.06 -9.15
C GLN A 98 -18.01 20.11 -10.26
N GLY A 99 -18.18 19.73 -11.53
CA GLY A 99 -18.19 20.64 -12.69
C GLY A 99 -16.81 20.96 -13.28
N HIS A 100 -15.78 20.19 -12.95
CA HIS A 100 -14.47 20.31 -13.60
C HIS A 100 -14.51 19.68 -14.99
N GLN A 101 -13.74 20.22 -15.93
CA GLN A 101 -13.58 19.62 -17.24
C GLN A 101 -12.52 18.52 -17.15
N VAL A 102 -12.91 17.27 -17.41
CA VAL A 102 -11.99 16.14 -17.33
C VAL A 102 -11.71 15.59 -18.73
N VAL A 103 -10.43 15.44 -19.04
CA VAL A 103 -9.95 14.69 -20.20
C VAL A 103 -9.14 13.50 -19.70
N ALA A 104 -9.07 12.42 -20.47
CA ALA A 104 -8.42 11.20 -20.04
C ALA A 104 -7.60 10.55 -21.15
N TYR A 105 -6.48 9.95 -20.74
CA TYR A 105 -5.64 9.10 -21.57
C TYR A 105 -5.27 7.85 -20.78
N SER A 106 -5.22 6.71 -21.46
CA SER A 106 -4.79 5.43 -20.89
C SER A 106 -4.28 4.51 -21.98
N ARG A 107 -3.42 3.56 -21.61
CA ARG A 107 -2.96 2.50 -22.53
C ARG A 107 -4.13 1.65 -23.06
N THR A 108 -5.11 1.37 -22.21
CA THR A 108 -6.32 0.63 -22.58
C THR A 108 -7.38 1.61 -23.05
N ASP A 109 -8.10 1.28 -24.13
CA ASP A 109 -9.22 2.08 -24.60
C ASP A 109 -10.38 2.05 -23.59
N TYR A 110 -10.74 3.24 -23.09
CA TYR A 110 -11.87 3.46 -22.20
C TYR A 110 -12.86 4.48 -22.78
N THR A 111 -12.85 4.71 -24.10
CA THR A 111 -13.66 5.76 -24.77
C THR A 111 -15.12 5.73 -24.34
N LYS A 112 -15.75 4.54 -24.37
CA LYS A 112 -17.16 4.38 -23.97
C LYS A 112 -17.40 4.73 -22.50
N VAL A 113 -16.57 4.19 -21.60
CA VAL A 113 -16.68 4.43 -20.15
C VAL A 113 -16.48 5.91 -19.84
N ALA A 114 -15.50 6.55 -20.48
CA ALA A 114 -15.23 7.97 -20.32
C ALA A 114 -16.44 8.81 -20.80
N GLN A 115 -17.00 8.49 -21.97
CA GLN A 115 -18.17 9.18 -22.51
C GLN A 115 -19.38 9.09 -21.57
N ASP A 116 -19.67 7.91 -21.02
CA ASP A 116 -20.75 7.69 -20.06
C ASP A 116 -20.56 8.52 -18.76
N MET A 117 -19.32 8.90 -18.45
CA MET A 117 -18.96 9.72 -17.29
C MET A 117 -18.83 11.22 -17.60
N GLY A 118 -19.08 11.66 -18.84
CA GLY A 118 -18.87 13.05 -19.25
C GLY A 118 -17.39 13.43 -19.39
N VAL A 119 -16.51 12.45 -19.59
CA VAL A 119 -15.06 12.61 -19.77
C VAL A 119 -14.71 12.44 -21.24
N ARG A 120 -13.88 13.35 -21.78
CA ARG A 120 -13.35 13.20 -23.15
C ARG A 120 -12.10 12.31 -23.12
N PHE A 121 -12.15 11.18 -23.79
CA PHE A 121 -11.02 10.24 -23.89
C PHE A 121 -10.17 10.51 -25.14
N PHE A 122 -8.86 10.36 -25.01
CA PHE A 122 -7.88 10.46 -26.07
C PHE A 122 -7.06 9.17 -26.13
N SER A 123 -6.84 8.65 -27.34
CA SER A 123 -5.95 7.51 -27.58
C SER A 123 -4.48 7.90 -27.61
N ASP A 124 -4.18 9.19 -27.73
CA ASP A 124 -2.82 9.73 -27.77
C ASP A 124 -2.64 10.87 -26.76
N ALA A 125 -1.55 10.81 -26.01
CA ALA A 125 -1.24 11.82 -24.99
C ALA A 125 -0.87 13.18 -25.59
N CYS A 126 -0.31 13.23 -26.81
CA CYS A 126 -0.01 14.48 -27.49
C CYS A 126 -1.29 15.23 -27.83
N GLU A 127 -2.30 14.54 -28.37
CA GLU A 127 -3.62 15.12 -28.65
C GLU A 127 -4.29 15.62 -27.38
N MET A 128 -4.27 14.84 -26.30
CA MET A 128 -4.83 15.27 -25.01
C MET A 128 -4.15 16.55 -24.49
N PHE A 129 -2.84 16.71 -24.67
CA PHE A 129 -2.11 17.88 -24.19
C PHE A 129 -2.38 19.15 -25.04
N ILE A 130 -2.90 19.02 -26.27
CA ILE A 130 -3.38 20.17 -27.05
C ILE A 130 -4.54 20.87 -26.34
N GLU A 131 -5.32 20.16 -25.53
CA GLU A 131 -6.39 20.73 -24.71
C GLU A 131 -5.86 21.67 -23.62
N GLN A 132 -4.54 21.74 -23.39
CA GLN A 132 -3.91 22.60 -22.39
C GLN A 132 -4.50 22.41 -20.98
N PRO A 133 -4.51 21.17 -20.45
CA PRO A 133 -4.93 20.91 -19.08
C PRO A 133 -4.05 21.67 -18.08
N GLU A 134 -4.69 22.13 -17.01
CA GLU A 134 -4.05 22.89 -15.94
C GLU A 134 -3.46 21.95 -14.88
N VAL A 135 -4.06 20.78 -14.73
CA VAL A 135 -3.63 19.71 -13.84
C VAL A 135 -3.47 18.41 -14.63
N ILE A 136 -2.31 17.77 -14.49
CA ILE A 136 -2.06 16.40 -14.93
C ILE A 136 -2.13 15.49 -13.70
N LEU A 137 -3.13 14.62 -13.64
CA LEU A 137 -3.34 13.68 -12.56
C LEU A 137 -2.84 12.29 -12.98
N MET A 138 -1.74 11.85 -12.37
CA MET A 138 -1.12 10.55 -12.60
C MET A 138 -1.84 9.47 -11.76
N CYS A 139 -2.68 8.69 -12.42
CA CYS A 139 -3.49 7.58 -11.87
C CYS A 139 -3.05 6.19 -12.39
N THR A 140 -1.80 6.07 -12.85
CA THR A 140 -1.23 4.79 -13.30
C THR A 140 -0.83 3.88 -12.12
N SER A 141 -0.45 2.63 -12.40
CA SER A 141 0.12 1.76 -11.35
C SER A 141 1.50 2.26 -10.94
N ILE A 142 1.89 2.01 -9.68
CA ILE A 142 3.20 2.37 -9.14
C ILE A 142 4.33 1.88 -10.07
N LEU A 143 4.25 0.63 -10.53
CA LEU A 143 5.27 0.01 -11.37
C LEU A 143 5.36 0.63 -12.78
N SER A 144 4.29 1.25 -13.27
CA SER A 144 4.25 1.80 -14.64
C SER A 144 4.41 3.32 -14.70
N THR A 145 4.30 4.03 -13.57
CA THR A 145 4.33 5.50 -13.52
C THR A 145 5.57 6.10 -14.16
N GLU A 146 6.77 5.57 -13.88
CA GLU A 146 8.00 6.09 -14.49
C GLU A 146 7.99 5.97 -16.02
N LYS A 147 7.66 4.79 -16.52
CA LYS A 147 7.59 4.55 -17.97
C LYS A 147 6.58 5.49 -18.63
N VAL A 148 5.41 5.67 -18.01
CA VAL A 148 4.37 6.55 -18.54
C VAL A 148 4.83 8.00 -18.51
N LEU A 149 5.36 8.49 -17.38
CA LEU A 149 5.85 9.86 -17.26
C LEU A 149 6.88 10.20 -18.35
N ARG A 150 7.85 9.31 -18.58
CA ARG A 150 8.89 9.49 -19.61
C ARG A 150 8.34 9.54 -21.03
N SER A 151 7.18 8.93 -21.28
CA SER A 151 6.52 8.93 -22.59
C SER A 151 5.67 10.18 -22.87
N LEU A 152 5.38 11.00 -21.85
CA LEU A 152 4.51 12.16 -22.00
C LEU A 152 5.24 13.30 -22.76
N PRO A 153 4.58 13.97 -23.71
CA PRO A 153 5.18 15.06 -24.49
C PRO A 153 5.15 16.38 -23.70
N LEU A 154 5.93 16.46 -22.62
CA LEU A 154 5.90 17.57 -21.64
C LEU A 154 6.09 18.96 -22.27
N HIS A 155 6.84 19.06 -23.37
CA HIS A 155 7.08 20.30 -24.11
C HIS A 155 5.82 20.94 -24.72
N ARG A 156 4.69 20.21 -24.78
CA ARG A 156 3.40 20.71 -25.28
C ARG A 156 2.56 21.41 -24.21
N LEU A 157 2.92 21.24 -22.94
CA LEU A 157 2.19 21.83 -21.82
C LEU A 157 2.66 23.28 -21.57
N ARG A 158 1.75 24.10 -21.06
CA ARG A 158 2.07 25.46 -20.62
C ARG A 158 2.95 25.45 -19.38
N PRO A 159 3.77 26.50 -19.20
CA PRO A 159 4.35 26.79 -17.89
C PRO A 159 3.28 26.84 -16.81
N ALA A 160 3.67 26.51 -15.57
CA ALA A 160 2.78 26.46 -14.42
C ALA A 160 1.64 25.42 -14.46
N THR A 161 1.68 24.43 -15.37
CA THR A 161 0.89 23.19 -15.23
C THR A 161 1.31 22.45 -13.97
N ILE A 162 0.34 21.87 -13.26
CA ILE A 162 0.58 21.12 -12.02
C ILE A 162 0.52 19.63 -12.31
N PHE A 163 1.54 18.89 -11.89
CA PHE A 163 1.51 17.43 -11.84
C PHE A 163 1.11 16.98 -10.45
N VAL A 164 0.13 16.09 -10.41
CA VAL A 164 -0.37 15.46 -9.19
C VAL A 164 -0.26 13.96 -9.34
N ASP A 165 0.30 13.28 -8.35
CA ASP A 165 0.16 11.82 -8.26
C ASP A 165 -0.87 11.41 -7.20
N VAL A 166 -1.45 10.24 -7.40
CA VAL A 166 -2.32 9.56 -6.41
C VAL A 166 -1.85 8.14 -6.12
N LEU A 167 -0.54 7.87 -6.26
CA LEU A 167 0.03 6.56 -5.97
C LEU A 167 -0.11 6.25 -4.47
N SER A 168 0.02 4.98 -4.09
CA SER A 168 -0.05 4.59 -2.67
C SER A 168 1.30 4.66 -1.92
N VAL A 169 2.35 5.11 -2.59
CA VAL A 169 3.68 5.46 -2.05
C VAL A 169 4.04 6.88 -2.51
N LYS A 170 4.86 7.61 -1.77
CA LYS A 170 5.04 9.06 -1.99
C LYS A 170 6.48 9.49 -2.26
N GLU A 171 7.49 8.87 -1.65
CA GLU A 171 8.90 9.22 -1.92
C GLU A 171 9.30 8.92 -3.37
N PHE A 172 8.78 7.82 -3.92
CA PHE A 172 9.00 7.43 -5.31
C PHE A 172 8.47 8.46 -6.34
N PRO A 173 7.15 8.78 -6.38
CA PRO A 173 6.65 9.77 -7.33
C PRO A 173 7.24 11.17 -7.10
N ARG A 174 7.51 11.56 -5.84
CA ARG A 174 8.19 12.82 -5.52
C ARG A 174 9.55 12.91 -6.20
N SER A 175 10.39 11.90 -6.02
CA SER A 175 11.74 11.86 -6.59
C SER A 175 11.70 11.84 -8.11
N LEU A 176 10.81 11.02 -8.67
CA LEU A 176 10.60 10.89 -10.11
C LEU A 176 10.18 12.23 -10.74
N PHE A 177 9.22 12.93 -10.14
CA PHE A 177 8.74 14.22 -10.62
C PHE A 177 9.80 15.31 -10.52
N LEU A 178 10.54 15.39 -9.41
CA LEU A 178 11.63 16.35 -9.26
C LEU A 178 12.74 16.13 -10.29
N GLN A 179 13.02 14.88 -10.67
CA GLN A 179 14.04 14.53 -11.64
C GLN A 179 13.62 14.82 -13.09
N HIS A 180 12.34 14.60 -13.44
CA HIS A 180 11.90 14.60 -14.83
C HIS A 180 11.05 15.79 -15.26
N LEU A 181 10.39 16.48 -14.33
CA LEU A 181 9.51 17.59 -14.68
C LEU A 181 10.26 18.93 -14.76
N PRO A 182 10.01 19.75 -15.82
CA PRO A 182 10.50 21.11 -15.93
C PRO A 182 10.30 21.95 -14.66
N LYS A 183 11.25 22.84 -14.33
CA LYS A 183 11.26 23.60 -13.06
C LYS A 183 10.05 24.52 -12.86
N ASP A 184 9.44 24.95 -13.95
CA ASP A 184 8.24 25.79 -14.01
C ASP A 184 6.95 25.01 -13.78
N PHE A 185 6.98 23.67 -13.74
CA PHE A 185 5.81 22.85 -13.41
C PHE A 185 5.66 22.68 -11.90
N GLY A 186 4.41 22.75 -11.45
CA GLY A 186 4.03 22.46 -10.07
C GLY A 186 4.04 20.96 -9.81
N ILE A 187 4.36 20.58 -8.57
CA ILE A 187 4.37 19.21 -8.10
C ILE A 187 3.61 19.15 -6.77
N LEU A 188 2.55 18.34 -6.77
CA LEU A 188 1.77 18.02 -5.59
C LEU A 188 1.68 16.49 -5.48
N CYS A 189 2.26 15.94 -4.43
CA CYS A 189 2.16 14.50 -4.17
C CYS A 189 0.97 14.24 -3.27
N THR A 190 0.07 13.34 -3.67
CA THR A 190 -1.16 13.08 -2.90
C THR A 190 -1.45 11.61 -2.75
N HIS A 191 -2.25 11.28 -1.74
CA HIS A 191 -2.78 9.93 -1.57
C HIS A 191 -4.15 10.01 -0.90
N PRO A 192 -5.24 9.84 -1.67
CA PRO A 192 -6.53 9.52 -1.08
C PRO A 192 -6.40 8.16 -0.39
N MET A 193 -6.53 8.12 0.94
CA MET A 193 -6.39 6.88 1.75
C MET A 193 -7.65 5.99 1.65
N PHE A 194 -8.31 6.04 0.51
CA PHE A 194 -9.58 5.42 0.21
C PHE A 194 -9.71 5.19 -1.30
N GLY A 195 -10.62 4.31 -1.69
CA GLY A 195 -10.88 4.02 -3.10
C GLY A 195 -12.32 3.56 -3.33
N PRO A 196 -12.60 3.01 -4.53
CA PRO A 196 -13.96 2.66 -4.94
C PRO A 196 -14.71 1.76 -3.94
N ASN A 197 -13.97 0.89 -3.24
CA ASN A 197 -14.54 -0.05 -2.28
C ASN A 197 -14.79 0.57 -0.90
N SER A 198 -13.86 1.39 -0.40
CA SER A 198 -13.94 1.98 0.94
C SER A 198 -14.73 3.29 1.01
N ALA A 199 -14.97 3.94 -0.13
CA ALA A 199 -15.64 5.24 -0.22
C ALA A 199 -17.03 5.16 -0.86
N LYS A 200 -17.72 4.02 -0.75
CA LYS A 200 -19.08 3.82 -1.33
C LYS A 200 -20.11 4.80 -0.79
N ALA A 201 -19.96 5.23 0.46
CA ALA A 201 -20.84 6.18 1.13
C ALA A 201 -20.46 7.66 0.89
N GLY A 202 -19.49 7.93 0.01
CA GLY A 202 -18.91 9.26 -0.19
C GLY A 202 -17.56 9.41 0.50
N TRP A 203 -16.96 10.59 0.36
CA TRP A 203 -15.59 10.87 0.82
C TRP A 203 -15.52 11.61 2.16
N ALA A 204 -16.69 11.93 2.74
CA ALA A 204 -16.79 12.67 3.98
C ALA A 204 -16.02 12.00 5.12
N GLY A 205 -15.12 12.75 5.76
CA GLY A 205 -14.26 12.31 6.86
C GLY A 205 -13.10 11.41 6.45
N LEU A 206 -13.03 10.95 5.18
CA LEU A 206 -11.96 10.07 4.73
C LEU A 206 -10.63 10.85 4.61
N PRO A 207 -9.48 10.24 4.97
CA PRO A 207 -8.21 10.95 4.92
C PRO A 207 -7.75 11.16 3.48
N PHE A 208 -7.36 12.39 3.16
CA PHE A 208 -6.66 12.74 1.94
C PHE A 208 -5.31 13.33 2.32
N VAL A 209 -4.23 12.60 2.03
CA VAL A 209 -2.86 13.02 2.34
C VAL A 209 -2.31 13.86 1.19
N LEU A 210 -1.59 14.93 1.51
CA LEU A 210 -0.94 15.79 0.53
C LEU A 210 0.43 16.28 1.01
N ASP A 211 1.34 16.45 0.05
CA ASP A 211 2.64 17.11 0.19
C ASP A 211 2.85 18.10 -0.97
N ARG A 212 3.11 19.37 -0.64
CA ARG A 212 3.36 20.45 -1.59
C ARG A 212 4.83 20.50 -1.98
N VAL A 213 5.27 19.48 -2.73
CA VAL A 213 6.67 19.27 -3.10
C VAL A 213 7.29 20.45 -3.85
N ARG A 214 6.58 20.99 -4.84
CA ARG A 214 7.02 22.18 -5.59
C ARG A 214 5.81 22.99 -6.03
N VAL A 215 5.44 23.99 -5.26
CA VAL A 215 4.42 24.97 -5.65
C VAL A 215 5.09 26.33 -5.73
N SER A 216 5.21 26.86 -6.94
CA SER A 216 5.81 28.15 -7.24
C SER A 216 5.09 29.29 -6.52
N ILE A 217 5.81 30.39 -6.28
CA ILE A 217 5.25 31.66 -5.81
C ILE A 217 4.31 32.29 -6.86
N ASP A 218 4.34 31.80 -8.12
CA ASP A 218 3.38 32.18 -9.16
C ASP A 218 1.93 32.07 -8.64
N PRO A 219 1.19 33.20 -8.56
CA PRO A 219 -0.19 33.21 -8.08
C PRO A 219 -1.11 32.27 -8.85
N THR A 220 -0.84 32.04 -10.14
CA THR A 220 -1.65 31.16 -10.98
C THR A 220 -1.50 29.70 -10.53
N GLN A 221 -0.27 29.22 -10.37
CA GLN A 221 0.00 27.86 -9.90
C GLN A 221 -0.54 27.63 -8.49
N ALA A 222 -0.35 28.59 -7.57
CA ALA A 222 -0.89 28.48 -6.22
C ALA A 222 -2.43 28.37 -6.25
N THR A 223 -3.11 29.22 -7.02
CA THR A 223 -4.58 29.21 -7.17
C THR A 223 -5.09 27.88 -7.73
N ARG A 224 -4.45 27.35 -8.79
CA ARG A 224 -4.82 26.05 -9.37
C ARG A 224 -4.59 24.89 -8.41
N THR A 225 -3.50 24.94 -7.63
CA THR A 225 -3.21 23.93 -6.60
C THR A 225 -4.32 23.92 -5.55
N GLU A 226 -4.74 25.10 -5.10
CA GLU A 226 -5.85 25.22 -4.16
C GLU A 226 -7.18 24.75 -4.73
N ALA A 227 -7.51 25.14 -5.95
CA ALA A 227 -8.72 24.70 -6.64
C ALA A 227 -8.74 23.16 -6.83
N PHE A 228 -7.59 22.53 -7.05
CA PHE A 228 -7.51 21.07 -7.13
C PHE A 228 -7.75 20.41 -5.75
N LEU A 229 -7.11 20.93 -4.70
CA LEU A 229 -7.28 20.43 -3.34
C LEU A 229 -8.71 20.67 -2.81
N ASP A 230 -9.38 21.72 -3.28
CA ASP A 230 -10.79 22.00 -2.99
C ASP A 230 -11.73 20.89 -3.47
N ILE A 231 -11.36 20.12 -4.50
CA ILE A 231 -12.15 18.96 -4.95
C ILE A 231 -12.37 17.98 -3.80
N PHE A 232 -11.30 17.70 -3.03
CA PHE A 232 -11.34 16.79 -1.89
C PHE A 232 -11.96 17.44 -0.66
N ARG A 233 -11.71 18.73 -0.41
CA ARG A 233 -12.36 19.48 0.70
C ARG A 233 -13.87 19.54 0.53
N ASN A 234 -14.34 19.87 -0.68
CA ASN A 234 -15.76 19.98 -1.00
C ASN A 234 -16.46 18.62 -0.93
N ALA A 235 -15.73 17.53 -1.20
CA ALA A 235 -16.21 16.16 -0.98
C ALA A 235 -16.21 15.74 0.50
N GLY A 236 -15.76 16.61 1.41
CA GLY A 236 -15.75 16.42 2.85
C GLY A 236 -14.52 15.65 3.39
N CYS A 237 -13.47 15.48 2.58
CA CYS A 237 -12.26 14.78 3.04
C CYS A 237 -11.61 15.48 4.22
N ARG A 238 -11.01 14.68 5.10
CA ARG A 238 -10.07 15.17 6.12
C ARG A 238 -8.71 15.37 5.45
N MET A 239 -8.36 16.61 5.16
CA MET A 239 -7.08 16.99 4.56
C MET A 239 -5.95 16.80 5.57
N VAL A 240 -4.92 16.03 5.23
CA VAL A 240 -3.78 15.75 6.08
C VAL A 240 -2.49 16.11 5.34
N GLU A 241 -1.84 17.19 5.75
CA GLU A 241 -0.57 17.62 5.18
C GLU A 241 0.60 16.97 5.93
N MET A 242 1.49 16.30 5.20
CA MET A 242 2.71 15.69 5.72
C MET A 242 3.73 15.50 4.60
N THR A 243 5.00 15.30 4.95
CA THR A 243 6.04 15.01 3.96
C THR A 243 5.82 13.64 3.31
N CYS A 244 6.33 13.46 2.09
CA CYS A 244 6.32 12.16 1.42
C CYS A 244 7.04 11.07 2.24
N GLU A 245 8.14 11.44 2.90
CA GLU A 245 8.93 10.59 3.77
C GLU A 245 8.12 10.13 5.00
N ASP A 246 7.43 11.05 5.69
CA ASP A 246 6.56 10.72 6.82
C ASP A 246 5.36 9.87 6.38
N HIS A 247 4.78 10.17 5.22
CA HIS A 247 3.71 9.36 4.64
C HIS A 247 4.17 7.91 4.46
N ASP A 248 5.30 7.67 3.79
CA ASP A 248 5.73 6.31 3.47
C ASP A 248 6.12 5.53 4.74
N LYS A 249 6.69 6.20 5.73
CA LYS A 249 6.92 5.63 7.07
C LYS A 249 5.62 5.20 7.74
N HIS A 250 4.57 6.04 7.72
CA HIS A 250 3.27 5.71 8.28
C HIS A 250 2.52 4.63 7.47
N ALA A 251 2.54 4.71 6.14
CA ALA A 251 1.88 3.78 5.24
C ALA A 251 2.48 2.38 5.33
N ALA A 252 3.80 2.26 5.53
CA ALA A 252 4.45 0.98 5.80
C ALA A 252 3.86 0.32 7.05
N GLY A 253 3.76 1.06 8.16
CA GLY A 253 3.24 0.56 9.44
C GLY A 253 1.73 0.38 9.52
N SER A 254 0.97 0.74 8.48
CA SER A 254 -0.49 0.70 8.47
C SER A 254 -1.02 -0.02 7.23
N GLN A 255 -1.01 0.66 6.07
CA GLN A 255 -1.50 0.13 4.81
C GLN A 255 -0.76 -1.14 4.38
N PHE A 256 0.57 -1.14 4.36
CA PHE A 256 1.34 -2.31 3.92
C PHE A 256 1.09 -3.53 4.83
N ILE A 257 1.10 -3.34 6.16
CA ILE A 257 0.73 -4.41 7.11
C ILE A 257 -0.69 -4.93 6.84
N THR A 258 -1.65 -4.03 6.62
CA THR A 258 -3.05 -4.39 6.33
C THR A 258 -3.17 -5.25 5.08
N HIS A 259 -2.52 -4.87 3.98
CA HIS A 259 -2.48 -5.67 2.76
C HIS A 259 -1.73 -6.99 2.93
N MET A 260 -0.60 -6.98 3.63
CA MET A 260 0.18 -8.20 3.88
C MET A 260 -0.65 -9.22 4.65
N MET A 261 -1.31 -8.79 5.74
CA MET A 261 -2.18 -9.66 6.52
C MET A 261 -3.39 -10.14 5.74
N GLY A 262 -4.06 -9.26 4.98
CA GLY A 262 -5.17 -9.64 4.12
C GLY A 262 -4.79 -10.73 3.12
N ARG A 263 -3.63 -10.59 2.45
CA ARG A 263 -3.12 -11.60 1.51
C ARG A 263 -2.67 -12.90 2.19
N VAL A 264 -2.06 -12.83 3.36
CA VAL A 264 -1.72 -14.03 4.14
C VAL A 264 -3.00 -14.80 4.50
N LEU A 265 -4.02 -14.10 5.00
CA LEU A 265 -5.30 -14.71 5.38
C LEU A 265 -6.06 -15.27 4.17
N GLU A 266 -5.97 -14.61 3.01
CA GLU A 266 -6.45 -15.15 1.73
C GLU A 266 -5.76 -16.49 1.41
N LYS A 267 -4.43 -16.57 1.57
CA LYS A 267 -3.65 -17.81 1.34
C LYS A 267 -3.93 -18.90 2.37
N VAL A 268 -4.28 -18.54 3.60
CA VAL A 268 -4.80 -19.48 4.60
C VAL A 268 -6.14 -20.07 4.14
N GLY A 269 -6.90 -19.33 3.32
CA GLY A 269 -8.18 -19.78 2.79
C GLY A 269 -9.31 -19.65 3.79
N LEU A 270 -9.39 -18.51 4.49
CA LEU A 270 -10.49 -18.23 5.41
C LEU A 270 -11.85 -18.37 4.71
N ARG A 271 -12.83 -18.96 5.42
CA ARG A 271 -14.19 -19.19 4.93
C ARG A 271 -15.19 -18.85 6.00
N ASN A 272 -16.37 -18.44 5.58
CA ASN A 272 -17.47 -18.21 6.50
C ASN A 272 -17.82 -19.49 7.28
N THR A 273 -18.23 -19.36 8.53
CA THR A 273 -18.67 -20.47 9.38
C THR A 273 -19.96 -20.12 10.14
N PRO A 274 -20.75 -21.11 10.60
CA PRO A 274 -21.93 -20.85 11.42
C PRO A 274 -21.66 -20.21 12.79
N ILE A 275 -20.39 -20.17 13.24
CA ILE A 275 -19.98 -19.72 14.58
C ILE A 275 -18.98 -18.56 14.53
N ASN A 276 -19.07 -17.71 13.49
CA ASN A 276 -18.19 -16.56 13.37
C ASN A 276 -18.27 -15.64 14.58
N THR A 277 -17.11 -15.23 15.09
CA THR A 277 -17.01 -14.12 16.03
C THR A 277 -16.97 -12.79 15.26
N LYS A 278 -17.31 -11.68 15.93
CA LYS A 278 -17.17 -10.32 15.33
C LYS A 278 -15.74 -9.99 14.90
N GLY A 279 -14.75 -10.51 15.63
CA GLY A 279 -13.35 -10.41 15.23
C GLY A 279 -13.08 -11.17 13.92
N TYR A 280 -13.62 -12.38 13.77
CA TYR A 280 -13.44 -13.18 12.56
C TYR A 280 -14.17 -12.58 11.34
N GLU A 281 -15.37 -12.02 11.52
CA GLU A 281 -16.06 -11.24 10.48
C GLU A 281 -15.19 -10.08 9.97
N SER A 282 -14.47 -9.40 10.87
CA SER A 282 -13.55 -8.32 10.50
C SER A 282 -12.36 -8.82 9.66
N LEU A 283 -11.85 -10.04 9.94
CA LEU A 283 -10.81 -10.67 9.13
C LEU A 283 -11.31 -11.07 7.74
N LEU A 284 -12.54 -11.60 7.64
CA LEU A 284 -13.16 -11.91 6.34
C LEU A 284 -13.34 -10.63 5.51
N ASN A 285 -13.82 -9.54 6.13
CA ASN A 285 -13.93 -8.24 5.47
C ASN A 285 -12.56 -7.70 5.04
N LEU A 286 -11.51 -7.91 5.84
CA LEU A 286 -10.14 -7.53 5.46
C LEU A 286 -9.67 -8.29 4.21
N VAL A 287 -9.87 -9.61 4.16
CA VAL A 287 -9.55 -10.44 3.00
C VAL A 287 -10.31 -9.96 1.76
N GLU A 288 -11.62 -9.73 1.89
CA GLU A 288 -12.45 -9.25 0.78
C GLU A 288 -11.99 -7.89 0.25
N ASN A 289 -11.67 -6.96 1.15
CA ASN A 289 -11.24 -5.61 0.75
C ASN A 289 -9.86 -5.60 0.10
N THR A 290 -8.91 -6.38 0.62
CA THR A 290 -7.52 -6.42 0.11
C THR A 290 -7.34 -7.34 -1.09
N GLY A 291 -8.17 -8.38 -1.23
CA GLY A 291 -8.14 -9.33 -2.36
C GLY A 291 -8.63 -8.74 -3.68
N ARG A 292 -9.44 -7.67 -3.63
CA ARG A 292 -9.89 -6.93 -4.82
C ARG A 292 -8.80 -6.07 -5.45
N ASP A 293 -7.74 -5.76 -4.71
CA ASP A 293 -6.60 -5.00 -5.22
C ASP A 293 -5.59 -5.91 -5.91
N SER A 294 -5.04 -5.42 -7.02
CA SER A 294 -4.10 -6.19 -7.84
C SER A 294 -2.84 -6.55 -7.04
N PHE A 295 -2.27 -7.73 -7.33
CA PHE A 295 -0.97 -8.09 -6.78
C PHE A 295 0.11 -7.07 -7.17
N GLU A 296 -0.01 -6.48 -8.37
CA GLU A 296 0.87 -5.42 -8.84
C GLU A 296 0.89 -4.20 -7.91
N LEU A 297 -0.28 -3.75 -7.42
CA LEU A 297 -0.36 -2.66 -6.44
C LEU A 297 0.39 -3.03 -5.16
N PHE A 298 0.11 -4.21 -4.60
CA PHE A 298 0.77 -4.67 -3.38
C PHE A 298 2.29 -4.82 -3.54
N TYR A 299 2.74 -5.36 -4.67
CA TYR A 299 4.16 -5.44 -4.97
C TYR A 299 4.80 -4.05 -5.08
N GLY A 300 4.08 -3.07 -5.65
CA GLY A 300 4.50 -1.67 -5.66
C GLY A 300 4.64 -1.06 -4.27
N LEU A 301 3.71 -1.36 -3.34
CA LEU A 301 3.80 -0.92 -1.93
C LEU A 301 5.06 -1.43 -1.24
N PHE A 302 5.50 -2.64 -1.61
CA PHE A 302 6.70 -3.27 -1.08
C PHE A 302 7.97 -2.71 -1.72
N LEU A 303 8.00 -2.66 -3.06
CA LEU A 303 9.19 -2.33 -3.83
C LEU A 303 9.58 -0.86 -3.69
N TYR A 304 8.60 0.05 -3.62
CA TYR A 304 8.81 1.50 -3.67
C TYR A 304 8.60 2.19 -2.32
N ASN A 305 8.60 1.45 -1.22
CA ASN A 305 8.65 1.99 0.13
C ASN A 305 9.73 1.25 0.93
N GLU A 306 10.86 1.91 1.16
CA GLU A 306 12.02 1.30 1.84
C GLU A 306 11.68 0.82 3.26
N ASN A 307 10.67 1.42 3.90
CA ASN A 307 10.21 1.04 5.23
C ASN A 307 9.41 -0.28 5.23
N ALA A 308 8.92 -0.76 4.08
CA ALA A 308 8.10 -1.97 3.99
C ALA A 308 8.86 -3.23 4.44
N MET A 309 10.15 -3.34 4.10
CA MET A 309 11.02 -4.44 4.52
C MET A 309 11.10 -4.56 6.04
N VAL A 310 11.28 -3.43 6.73
CA VAL A 310 11.32 -3.38 8.20
C VAL A 310 10.02 -3.91 8.80
N GLN A 311 8.86 -3.56 8.23
CA GLN A 311 7.58 -4.05 8.73
C GLN A 311 7.38 -5.54 8.45
N LEU A 312 7.86 -6.04 7.31
CA LEU A 312 7.80 -7.46 6.98
C LEU A 312 8.63 -8.30 7.97
N GLU A 313 9.84 -7.87 8.31
CA GLU A 313 10.68 -8.52 9.32
C GLU A 313 10.04 -8.47 10.72
N ARG A 314 9.43 -7.34 11.08
CA ARG A 314 8.69 -7.21 12.35
C ARG A 314 7.50 -8.16 12.42
N LEU A 315 6.76 -8.35 11.32
CA LEU A 315 5.67 -9.30 11.23
C LEU A 315 6.15 -10.75 11.40
N ASP A 316 7.24 -11.13 10.72
CA ASP A 316 7.84 -12.46 10.85
C ASP A 316 8.34 -12.73 12.27
N TRP A 317 9.04 -11.76 12.87
CA TRP A 317 9.45 -11.83 14.27
C TRP A 317 8.26 -11.99 15.22
N ALA A 318 7.21 -11.17 15.06
CA ALA A 318 6.01 -11.23 15.90
C ALA A 318 5.31 -12.59 15.78
N PHE A 319 5.17 -13.11 14.56
CA PHE A 319 4.59 -14.43 14.32
C PHE A 319 5.39 -15.54 15.02
N LYS A 320 6.72 -15.53 14.88
CA LYS A 320 7.61 -16.48 15.58
C LYS A 320 7.50 -16.36 17.10
N LYS A 321 7.43 -15.13 17.62
CA LYS A 321 7.34 -14.87 19.06
C LYS A 321 6.05 -15.42 19.63
N VAL A 322 4.90 -15.14 19.01
CA VAL A 322 3.60 -15.68 19.43
C VAL A 322 3.60 -17.20 19.37
N LYS A 323 4.15 -17.78 18.29
CA LYS A 323 4.31 -19.24 18.18
C LYS A 323 5.14 -19.83 19.32
N SER A 324 6.26 -19.18 19.68
CA SER A 324 7.10 -19.64 20.79
C SER A 324 6.40 -19.56 22.15
N GLN A 325 5.57 -18.54 22.37
CA GLN A 325 4.79 -18.39 23.61
C GLN A 325 3.79 -19.53 23.75
N LEU A 326 3.07 -19.87 22.67
CA LEU A 326 2.16 -21.01 22.65
C LEU A 326 2.88 -22.33 22.97
N SER A 327 4.03 -22.56 22.33
CA SER A 327 4.83 -23.77 22.60
C SER A 327 5.33 -23.82 24.04
N ALA A 328 5.79 -22.70 24.60
CA ALA A 328 6.25 -22.63 25.98
C ALA A 328 5.13 -22.99 26.98
N CYS A 329 3.95 -22.37 26.84
CA CYS A 329 2.80 -22.67 27.70
C CYS A 329 2.38 -24.15 27.60
N MET A 330 2.44 -24.75 26.41
CA MET A 330 2.19 -26.19 26.26
C MET A 330 3.23 -27.03 27.01
N HIS A 331 4.52 -26.70 26.93
CA HIS A 331 5.57 -27.41 27.64
C HIS A 331 5.42 -27.29 29.16
N ASP A 332 5.09 -26.11 29.68
CA ASP A 332 4.86 -25.89 31.11
C ASP A 332 3.65 -26.70 31.60
N HIS A 333 2.54 -26.68 30.86
CA HIS A 333 1.35 -27.47 31.21
C HIS A 333 1.63 -28.98 31.23
N VAL A 334 2.41 -29.47 30.26
CA VAL A 334 2.85 -30.87 30.23
C VAL A 334 3.77 -31.17 31.41
N ARG A 335 4.71 -30.28 31.74
CA ARG A 335 5.66 -30.45 32.86
C ARG A 335 4.93 -30.47 34.21
N GLU A 336 4.04 -29.52 34.48
CA GLU A 336 3.22 -29.50 35.69
C GLU A 336 2.36 -30.76 35.80
N SER A 337 1.70 -31.15 34.69
CA SER A 337 0.90 -32.37 34.66
C SER A 337 1.71 -33.62 35.00
N LEU A 338 2.99 -33.69 34.64
CA LEU A 338 3.92 -34.78 35.00
C LEU A 338 4.43 -34.69 36.45
N MET A 339 4.51 -33.49 37.05
CA MET A 339 5.00 -33.29 38.42
C MET A 339 3.92 -33.60 39.47
N PHE A 340 2.64 -33.37 39.16
CA PHE A 340 1.49 -33.77 40.00
C PHE A 340 1.13 -35.27 39.90
N GLU A 341 1.97 -36.08 39.25
CA GLU A 341 1.83 -37.56 39.11
C GLU A 341 2.39 -38.35 40.31
N SER A 342 2.88 -37.71 41.37
CA SER A 342 3.29 -38.45 42.57
C SER A 342 2.09 -39.01 43.38
N HIS A 343 0.85 -38.65 43.06
CA HIS A 343 -0.37 -39.20 43.69
C HIS A 343 -1.36 -39.72 42.62
N GLY A 344 -1.49 -41.05 42.56
CA GLY A 344 -2.10 -41.80 41.46
C GLY A 344 -3.60 -41.61 41.30
N ASP A 345 -4.02 -41.31 40.06
CA ASP A 345 -5.41 -41.35 39.63
C ASP A 345 -5.48 -41.78 38.14
N GLN A 346 -6.19 -42.88 37.85
CA GLN A 346 -6.21 -43.55 36.54
C GLN A 346 -6.84 -42.68 35.43
N ASN A 347 -7.70 -41.72 35.76
CA ASN A 347 -8.29 -40.78 34.79
C ASN A 347 -7.24 -39.81 34.19
N LYS A 348 -6.11 -39.59 34.85
CA LYS A 348 -5.01 -38.75 34.31
C LYS A 348 -4.18 -39.49 33.24
N ILE A 349 -4.16 -40.82 33.26
CA ILE A 349 -3.35 -41.66 32.33
C ILE A 349 -3.89 -41.60 30.89
N MET A 350 -5.21 -41.57 30.70
CA MET A 350 -5.83 -41.43 29.37
C MET A 350 -5.57 -40.04 28.75
N LYS A 351 -5.60 -38.97 29.57
CA LYS A 351 -5.18 -37.62 29.11
C LYS A 351 -3.70 -37.61 28.71
N LYS A 352 -2.82 -38.30 29.45
CA LYS A 352 -1.38 -38.43 29.15
C LYS A 352 -1.08 -39.00 27.75
N ALA A 353 -1.80 -40.05 27.34
CA ALA A 353 -1.64 -40.63 26.00
C ALA A 353 -2.07 -39.66 24.89
N SER A 354 -3.16 -38.92 25.11
CA SER A 354 -3.66 -37.89 24.18
C SER A 354 -2.70 -36.70 24.05
N TYR A 355 -2.16 -36.20 25.17
CA TYR A 355 -1.23 -35.06 25.17
C TYR A 355 0.16 -35.42 24.63
N LYS A 356 0.70 -36.61 24.94
CA LYS A 356 1.98 -37.06 24.37
C LYS A 356 1.85 -37.30 22.86
N SER A 357 0.69 -37.78 22.40
CA SER A 357 0.32 -37.85 20.99
C SER A 357 0.23 -36.47 20.34
N LEU A 358 -0.40 -35.48 20.98
CA LEU A 358 -0.47 -34.11 20.48
C LEU A 358 0.91 -33.44 20.41
N LEU A 359 1.76 -33.64 21.41
CA LEU A 359 3.12 -33.09 21.43
C LEU A 359 3.99 -33.78 20.36
N SER A 360 3.89 -35.10 20.22
CA SER A 360 4.53 -35.87 19.15
C SER A 360 4.08 -35.38 17.77
N ALA A 361 2.76 -35.28 17.56
CA ALA A 361 2.17 -34.81 16.31
C ALA A 361 2.52 -33.35 16.00
N TYR A 362 2.61 -32.49 17.02
CA TYR A 362 3.07 -31.11 16.86
C TYR A 362 4.54 -31.07 16.46
N THR A 363 5.40 -31.86 17.11
CA THR A 363 6.84 -31.92 16.85
C THR A 363 7.13 -32.54 15.49
N GLU A 364 6.41 -33.59 15.09
CA GLU A 364 6.51 -34.22 13.78
C GLU A 364 5.97 -33.32 12.66
N LYS A 365 4.79 -32.71 12.83
CA LYS A 365 4.23 -31.79 11.82
C LYS A 365 5.07 -30.53 11.67
N SER A 366 5.58 -29.96 12.76
CA SER A 366 6.47 -28.80 12.68
C SER A 366 7.79 -29.15 11.99
N ASN A 367 8.38 -30.33 12.27
CA ASN A 367 9.56 -30.81 11.55
C ASN A 367 9.29 -31.14 10.07
N LYS A 368 8.10 -31.65 9.74
CA LYS A 368 7.70 -31.94 8.35
C LYS A 368 7.47 -30.66 7.55
N ILE A 369 6.80 -29.66 8.13
CA ILE A 369 6.62 -28.34 7.50
C ILE A 369 7.98 -27.65 7.30
N VAL A 370 8.91 -27.74 8.25
CA VAL A 370 10.27 -27.19 8.11
C VAL A 370 11.06 -27.92 7.02
N LYS A 371 10.98 -29.25 6.95
CA LYS A 371 11.62 -30.05 5.88
C LYS A 371 11.05 -29.75 4.50
N ASP A 372 9.72 -29.66 4.35
CA ASP A 372 9.07 -29.34 3.08
C ASP A 372 9.39 -27.91 2.61
N THR A 373 9.59 -26.97 3.55
CA THR A 373 10.02 -25.60 3.25
C THR A 373 11.50 -25.53 2.86
N LYS A 374 12.36 -26.38 3.44
CA LYS A 374 13.78 -26.50 3.09
C LYS A 374 13.96 -27.17 1.71
N ILE A 375 13.25 -28.27 1.46
CA ILE A 375 13.23 -28.96 0.16
C ILE A 375 12.72 -28.04 -0.95
N LYS A 376 11.70 -27.20 -0.69
CA LYS A 376 11.26 -26.18 -1.65
C LYS A 376 12.28 -25.06 -1.87
N LYS A 377 13.06 -24.65 -0.86
CA LYS A 377 14.16 -23.69 -1.03
C LYS A 377 15.30 -24.30 -1.85
N ASP A 378 15.64 -25.56 -1.61
CA ASP A 378 16.72 -26.25 -2.33
C ASP A 378 16.33 -26.53 -3.80
N LEU A 379 15.05 -26.84 -4.08
CA LEU A 379 14.51 -26.96 -5.45
C LEU A 379 14.45 -25.62 -6.21
N VAL A 380 14.30 -24.49 -5.50
CA VAL A 380 14.34 -23.15 -6.11
C VAL A 380 15.78 -22.73 -6.40
N ILE A 381 16.75 -23.16 -5.58
CA ILE A 381 18.19 -22.90 -5.79
C ILE A 381 18.75 -23.81 -6.89
N SER A 382 18.27 -25.04 -7.04
CA SER A 382 18.70 -25.97 -8.10
C SER A 382 18.05 -25.72 -9.47
N GLY A 383 17.07 -24.80 -9.56
CA GLY A 383 16.41 -24.39 -10.81
C GLY A 383 17.01 -23.14 -11.46
N GLN A 384 18.07 -22.58 -10.88
CA GLN A 384 18.88 -21.51 -11.47
C GLN A 384 20.33 -22.01 -11.64
N GLN A 385 20.54 -22.93 -12.57
CA GLN A 385 21.82 -23.13 -13.27
C GLN A 385 21.56 -23.37 -14.74
#